data_AF-A0AAU8U1G1-F1
#
_entry.id   AF-A0AAU8U1G1-F1
#
_cell.length_a   1.000
_cell.length_b   1.000
_cell.length_c   1.000
_cell.angle_alpha   90.00
_cell.angle_beta   90.00
_cell.angle_gamma   90.00
#
_symmetry.space_group_name_H-M   'P 1'
#
loop_
_entity.id
_entity.type
_entity.pdbx_description
1 polymer ?
#
loop_
_entity_poly.entity_id
_entity_poly.type
_entity_poly.pdbx_seq_one_letter_code
_entity_poly.pdbx_strand_id
1 'polypeptide(L)'
;MPRKKEVNAEIKQEQKAEVRKSWNEMSNVEKKESFDKHVKYKLFEAHKTAKADWQKDMTKEQVDNTMPYNASTGKTYSRETSMMLRAEMAIKGYDKAQFVTMEQGNAMGGVLKLKHDEKTGEVLKTKSGKDARVDGVKMLYIATHEIRPKLDQNGNEVKAVAKDKDGNDRLDKDGKPITYTVKEKIPIKPRLETKTLYHVSQFNGLDESKIKERDLTAIQNYREKAKSQPFEIEVNYGKTLGIGGNLAKQLDNLSIAQIKGVDYYNPAQKLDMNKEQDKAKKQTKDRGMER
;
A
#
# COMPACT_ATOMS: atom_id res chain seq x y z
N MET A 1 49.68 -1.90 -37.67
CA MET A 1 48.73 -2.97 -37.20
C MET A 1 49.59 -4.14 -36.76
N PRO A 2 49.47 -4.73 -35.55
CA PRO A 2 48.27 -5.08 -34.77
C PRO A 2 48.18 -4.27 -33.45
N ARG A 3 47.04 -3.79 -32.94
CA ARG A 3 45.67 -4.29 -32.70
C ARG A 3 45.50 -5.17 -31.44
N LYS A 4 45.01 -4.50 -30.38
CA LYS A 4 43.76 -4.83 -29.66
C LYS A 4 43.73 -6.04 -28.70
N LYS A 5 44.84 -6.51 -28.11
CA LYS A 5 44.76 -7.58 -27.08
C LYS A 5 45.14 -7.20 -25.66
N GLU A 6 45.88 -6.13 -25.42
CA GLU A 6 46.44 -5.89 -24.06
C GLU A 6 45.68 -4.85 -23.22
N VAL A 7 44.75 -4.08 -23.80
CA VAL A 7 43.98 -3.07 -23.03
C VAL A 7 42.71 -3.65 -22.38
N ASN A 8 42.35 -4.91 -22.70
CA ASN A 8 41.13 -5.53 -22.19
C ASN A 8 41.33 -6.42 -20.93
N ALA A 9 42.53 -6.48 -20.36
CA ALA A 9 42.82 -7.31 -19.20
C ALA A 9 42.70 -6.57 -17.85
N GLU A 10 42.73 -5.23 -17.83
CA GLU A 10 42.79 -4.44 -16.58
C GLU A 10 41.57 -3.54 -16.31
N ILE A 11 40.46 -3.74 -17.03
CA ILE A 11 39.15 -3.18 -16.63
C ILE A 11 38.19 -4.34 -16.31
N LYS A 12 38.65 -5.28 -15.49
CA LYS A 12 37.74 -5.92 -14.54
C LYS A 12 37.71 -5.00 -13.32
N GLN A 13 36.88 -3.96 -13.41
CA GLN A 13 36.36 -3.35 -12.19
C GLN A 13 35.79 -4.50 -11.37
N GLU A 14 36.43 -4.76 -10.23
CA GLU A 14 35.79 -5.43 -9.11
C GLU A 14 34.51 -4.65 -8.82
N GLN A 15 33.41 -5.09 -9.44
CA GLN A 15 32.09 -4.88 -8.87
C GLN A 15 32.14 -5.64 -7.55
N LYS A 16 32.63 -4.99 -6.49
CA LYS A 16 32.30 -5.39 -5.12
C LYS A 16 30.79 -5.58 -5.13
N ALA A 17 30.36 -6.82 -5.09
CA ALA A 17 28.97 -7.15 -4.89
C ALA A 17 28.60 -6.49 -3.56
N GLU A 18 27.99 -5.31 -3.63
CA GLU A 18 27.51 -4.59 -2.47
C GLU A 18 26.61 -5.57 -1.72
N VAL A 19 27.04 -5.97 -0.52
CA VAL A 19 26.26 -6.89 0.31
C VAL A 19 24.96 -6.18 0.59
N ARG A 20 23.90 -6.56 -0.12
CA ARG A 20 22.60 -5.91 -0.03
C ARG A 20 22.05 -6.16 1.36
N LYS A 21 22.05 -5.11 2.20
CA LYS A 21 21.46 -5.13 3.55
C LYS A 21 20.04 -5.69 3.49
N SER A 22 19.71 -6.56 4.43
CA SER A 22 18.33 -6.99 4.66
C SER A 22 17.52 -5.84 5.27
N TRP A 23 16.18 -5.94 5.20
CA TRP A 23 15.29 -4.92 5.76
C TRP A 23 15.61 -4.59 7.22
N ASN A 24 15.95 -5.60 8.02
CA ASN A 24 16.22 -5.42 9.45
C ASN A 24 17.57 -4.74 9.73
N GLU A 25 18.50 -4.77 8.78
CA GLU A 25 19.82 -4.14 8.87
C GLU A 25 19.83 -2.71 8.32
N MET A 26 18.78 -2.30 7.60
CA MET A 26 18.64 -0.95 7.07
C MET A 26 18.28 0.05 8.16
N SER A 27 18.90 1.24 8.09
CA SER A 27 18.49 2.43 8.82
C SER A 27 17.09 2.90 8.38
N ASN A 28 16.47 3.80 9.16
CA ASN A 28 15.17 4.38 8.79
C ASN A 28 15.24 5.13 7.44
N VAL A 29 16.34 5.81 7.13
CA VAL A 29 16.50 6.52 5.85
C VAL A 29 16.52 5.52 4.70
N GLU A 30 17.36 4.49 4.79
CA GLU A 30 17.45 3.42 3.77
C GLU A 30 16.10 2.68 3.59
N LYS A 31 15.39 2.39 4.70
CA LYS A 31 14.05 1.80 4.64
C LYS A 31 13.05 2.68 3.92
N LYS A 32 13.07 3.98 4.20
CA LYS A 32 12.18 4.96 3.56
C LYS A 32 12.46 5.05 2.07
N GLU A 33 13.72 5.19 1.67
CA GLU A 33 14.12 5.23 0.25
C GLU A 33 13.75 3.94 -0.49
N SER A 34 13.98 2.78 0.13
CA SER A 34 13.60 1.48 -0.44
C SER A 34 12.09 1.37 -0.63
N PHE A 35 11.31 1.84 0.36
CA PHE A 35 9.86 1.86 0.29
C PHE A 35 9.35 2.83 -0.78
N ASP A 36 9.89 4.04 -0.86
CA ASP A 36 9.49 5.06 -1.84
C ASP A 36 9.77 4.60 -3.27
N LYS A 37 10.91 3.93 -3.50
CA LYS A 37 11.21 3.31 -4.79
C LYS A 37 10.17 2.25 -5.17
N HIS A 38 9.73 1.45 -4.21
CA HIS A 38 8.67 0.47 -4.42
C HIS A 38 7.32 1.13 -4.73
N VAL A 39 6.93 2.15 -3.94
CA VAL A 39 5.70 2.94 -4.16
C VAL A 39 5.71 3.54 -5.56
N LYS A 40 6.80 4.19 -5.96
CA LYS A 40 6.97 4.81 -7.28
C LYS A 40 6.76 3.80 -8.40
N TYR A 41 7.43 2.66 -8.35
CA TYR A 41 7.28 1.61 -9.37
C TYR A 41 5.82 1.16 -9.51
N LYS A 42 5.15 0.89 -8.39
CA LYS A 42 3.78 0.41 -8.36
C LYS A 42 2.79 1.43 -8.90
N LEU A 43 2.97 2.72 -8.58
CA LEU A 43 2.13 3.80 -9.12
C LEU A 43 2.30 3.94 -10.64
N PHE A 44 3.53 3.79 -11.15
CA PHE A 44 3.77 3.78 -12.60
C PHE A 44 3.13 2.57 -13.29
N GLU A 45 3.23 1.39 -12.69
CA GLU A 45 2.58 0.18 -13.21
C GLU A 45 1.07 0.35 -13.28
N ALA A 46 0.44 0.84 -12.20
CA ALA A 46 -0.99 1.12 -12.19
C ALA A 46 -1.40 2.18 -13.22
N HIS A 47 -0.62 3.26 -13.38
CA HIS A 47 -0.91 4.31 -14.35
C HIS A 47 -0.94 3.79 -15.81
N LYS A 48 -0.10 2.79 -16.13
CA LYS A 48 -0.09 2.14 -17.46
C LYS A 48 -1.34 1.33 -17.76
N THR A 49 -2.09 0.92 -16.73
CA THR A 49 -3.32 0.13 -16.93
C THR A 49 -4.47 0.94 -17.53
N ALA A 50 -4.39 2.29 -17.45
CA ALA A 50 -5.48 3.20 -17.77
C ALA A 50 -6.79 2.98 -16.96
N LYS A 51 -6.73 2.18 -15.88
CA LYS A 51 -7.86 1.84 -15.02
C LYS A 51 -7.80 2.50 -13.65
N ALA A 52 -6.74 3.23 -13.34
CA ALA A 52 -6.59 3.84 -12.03
C ALA A 52 -7.57 5.01 -11.85
N ASP A 53 -8.18 5.13 -10.66
CA ASP A 53 -9.21 6.14 -10.41
C ASP A 53 -8.72 7.58 -10.62
N TRP A 54 -7.44 7.86 -10.42
CA TRP A 54 -6.84 9.18 -10.71
C TRP A 54 -6.71 9.49 -12.21
N GLN A 55 -7.20 8.62 -13.10
CA GLN A 55 -7.24 8.84 -14.55
C GLN A 55 -8.64 9.20 -15.06
N LYS A 56 -9.63 9.33 -14.17
CA LYS A 56 -11.00 9.77 -14.49
C LYS A 56 -11.46 10.87 -13.55
N ASP A 57 -12.39 11.70 -14.02
CA ASP A 57 -13.09 12.65 -13.16
C ASP A 57 -13.97 11.90 -12.16
N MET A 58 -14.11 12.46 -10.96
CA MET A 58 -14.92 11.88 -9.90
C MET A 58 -15.64 12.99 -9.13
N THR A 59 -16.92 12.78 -8.82
CA THR A 59 -17.62 13.63 -7.85
C THR A 59 -17.01 13.45 -6.47
N LYS A 60 -17.25 14.39 -5.57
CA LYS A 60 -16.88 14.27 -4.15
C LYS A 60 -17.32 12.93 -3.54
N GLU A 61 -18.54 12.47 -3.81
CA GLU A 61 -19.08 11.21 -3.30
C GLU A 61 -18.27 10.02 -3.85
N GLN A 62 -17.89 10.06 -5.11
CA GLN A 62 -17.03 9.03 -5.71
C GLN A 62 -15.62 9.07 -5.14
N VAL A 63 -15.05 10.25 -4.90
CA VAL A 63 -13.76 10.41 -4.21
C VAL A 63 -13.80 9.76 -2.83
N ASP A 64 -14.87 10.02 -2.07
CA ASP A 64 -15.13 9.43 -0.75
C ASP A 64 -15.32 7.90 -0.81
N ASN A 65 -16.13 7.44 -1.76
CA ASN A 65 -16.47 6.02 -1.93
C ASN A 65 -15.36 5.15 -2.51
N THR A 66 -14.35 5.75 -3.12
CA THR A 66 -13.18 5.03 -3.64
C THR A 66 -12.02 5.00 -2.64
N MET A 67 -12.12 5.67 -1.48
CA MET A 67 -11.06 5.62 -0.47
C MET A 67 -10.86 4.20 0.05
N PRO A 68 -9.65 3.62 -0.07
CA PRO A 68 -9.31 2.36 0.56
C PRO A 68 -9.44 2.47 2.07
N TYR A 69 -9.92 1.41 2.71
CA TYR A 69 -10.11 1.39 4.15
C TYR A 69 -9.82 0.01 4.74
N ASN A 70 -9.59 -0.01 6.04
CA ASN A 70 -9.41 -1.23 6.78
C ASN A 70 -10.78 -1.87 7.09
N ALA A 71 -11.13 -2.95 6.40
CA ALA A 71 -12.43 -3.58 6.51
C ALA A 71 -12.75 -4.15 7.90
N SER A 72 -11.76 -4.38 8.77
CA SER A 72 -12.03 -4.81 10.16
C SER A 72 -12.35 -3.66 11.12
N THR A 73 -12.03 -2.42 10.73
CA THR A 73 -12.18 -1.24 11.61
C THR A 73 -13.03 -0.13 10.99
N GLY A 74 -13.28 -0.16 9.69
CA GLY A 74 -13.93 0.90 8.90
C GLY A 74 -13.01 2.06 8.53
N LYS A 75 -11.88 2.24 9.23
CA LYS A 75 -11.01 3.41 9.11
C LYS A 75 -10.35 3.51 7.74
N THR A 76 -10.43 4.68 7.11
CA THR A 76 -9.80 4.94 5.81
C THR A 76 -8.28 5.01 5.90
N TYR A 77 -7.63 4.58 4.83
CA TYR A 77 -6.21 4.83 4.59
C TYR A 77 -6.05 6.15 3.83
N SER A 78 -4.97 6.86 4.12
CA SER A 78 -4.63 8.14 3.48
C SER A 78 -3.24 8.09 2.85
N ARG A 79 -2.90 9.15 2.10
CA ARG A 79 -1.57 9.42 1.54
C ARG A 79 -1.01 8.24 0.74
N GLU A 80 0.29 7.96 0.86
CA GLU A 80 1.02 6.96 0.07
C GLU A 80 0.40 5.57 0.18
N THR A 81 -0.10 5.21 1.37
CA THR A 81 -0.79 3.92 1.57
C THR A 81 -2.07 3.87 0.75
N SER A 82 -2.90 4.92 0.80
CA SER A 82 -4.11 5.02 -0.02
C SER A 82 -3.80 4.91 -1.53
N MET A 83 -2.76 5.62 -1.99
CA MET A 83 -2.37 5.59 -3.41
C MET A 83 -1.86 4.21 -3.83
N MET A 84 -1.09 3.51 -2.99
CA MET A 84 -0.65 2.15 -3.29
C MET A 84 -1.77 1.11 -3.30
N LEU A 85 -2.77 1.26 -2.42
CA LEU A 85 -3.93 0.37 -2.41
C LEU A 85 -4.79 0.60 -3.66
N ARG A 86 -5.03 1.85 -4.06
CA ARG A 86 -5.68 2.19 -5.33
C ARG A 86 -4.89 1.66 -6.53
N ALA A 87 -3.56 1.75 -6.50
CA ALA A 87 -2.69 1.18 -7.52
C ALA A 87 -2.89 -0.34 -7.64
N GLU A 88 -2.89 -1.05 -6.51
CA GLU A 88 -3.14 -2.49 -6.47
C GLU A 88 -4.51 -2.85 -7.06
N MET A 89 -5.55 -2.10 -6.70
CA MET A 89 -6.89 -2.31 -7.25
C MET A 89 -6.92 -2.14 -8.76
N ALA A 90 -6.27 -1.11 -9.30
CA ALA A 90 -6.19 -0.89 -10.75
C ALA A 90 -5.44 -2.01 -11.48
N ILE A 91 -4.34 -2.50 -10.90
CA ILE A 91 -3.52 -3.58 -11.47
C ILE A 91 -4.27 -4.91 -11.45
N LYS A 92 -4.93 -5.23 -10.34
CA LYS A 92 -5.59 -6.53 -10.12
C LYS A 92 -7.07 -6.55 -10.49
N GLY A 93 -7.65 -5.40 -10.83
CA GLY A 93 -9.08 -5.28 -11.14
C GLY A 93 -9.98 -5.49 -9.93
N TYR A 94 -9.53 -5.12 -8.72
CA TYR A 94 -10.39 -5.17 -7.54
C TYR A 94 -11.39 -4.02 -7.57
N ASP A 95 -12.65 -4.34 -7.28
CA ASP A 95 -13.79 -3.43 -7.28
C ASP A 95 -14.06 -2.80 -5.90
N LYS A 96 -13.79 -3.55 -4.83
CA LYS A 96 -13.98 -3.10 -3.45
C LYS A 96 -12.69 -2.48 -2.89
N ALA A 97 -12.81 -1.34 -2.22
CA ALA A 97 -11.67 -0.67 -1.58
C ALA A 97 -11.40 -1.22 -0.15
N GLN A 98 -11.57 -2.54 0.02
CA GLN A 98 -11.60 -3.23 1.32
C GLN A 98 -10.31 -4.01 1.55
N PHE A 99 -9.55 -3.62 2.58
CA PHE A 99 -8.27 -4.26 2.89
C PHE A 99 -8.19 -4.67 4.36
N VAL A 100 -7.45 -5.74 4.64
CA VAL A 100 -7.20 -6.25 5.98
C VAL A 100 -5.77 -6.77 6.09
N THR A 101 -5.22 -6.81 7.30
CA THR A 101 -3.96 -7.52 7.55
C THR A 101 -4.23 -9.02 7.63
N MET A 102 -3.22 -9.86 7.45
CA MET A 102 -3.38 -11.33 7.56
C MET A 102 -4.06 -11.74 8.88
N GLU A 103 -3.61 -11.18 10.00
CA GLU A 103 -4.19 -11.42 11.33
C GLU A 103 -5.69 -11.07 11.41
N GLN A 104 -6.10 -9.97 10.77
CA GLN A 104 -7.50 -9.52 10.75
C GLN A 104 -8.35 -10.45 9.87
N GLY A 105 -7.84 -10.81 8.68
CA GLY A 105 -8.50 -11.78 7.80
C GLY A 105 -8.68 -13.14 8.49
N ASN A 106 -7.66 -13.62 9.21
CA ASN A 106 -7.73 -14.85 9.99
C ASN A 106 -8.75 -14.76 11.15
N ALA A 107 -8.80 -13.62 11.86
CA ALA A 107 -9.80 -13.38 12.91
C ALA A 107 -11.24 -13.32 12.35
N MET A 108 -11.37 -12.96 11.07
CA MET A 108 -12.60 -13.05 10.29
C MET A 108 -12.85 -14.45 9.72
N GLY A 109 -12.11 -15.48 10.14
CA GLY A 109 -12.28 -16.86 9.67
C GLY A 109 -11.67 -17.13 8.28
N GLY A 110 -11.10 -16.11 7.64
CA GLY A 110 -10.53 -16.22 6.31
C GLY A 110 -9.16 -16.90 6.30
N VAL A 111 -8.86 -17.61 5.22
CA VAL A 111 -7.54 -18.18 4.94
C VAL A 111 -7.00 -17.57 3.65
N LEU A 112 -5.82 -16.95 3.71
CA LEU A 112 -5.20 -16.29 2.55
C LEU A 112 -4.96 -17.30 1.41
N LYS A 113 -5.32 -16.96 0.18
CA LYS A 113 -5.17 -17.85 -0.99
C LYS A 113 -3.71 -18.21 -1.28
N LEU A 114 -3.51 -19.39 -1.87
CA LEU A 114 -2.23 -19.80 -2.44
C LEU A 114 -1.93 -18.98 -3.69
N LYS A 115 -0.64 -18.78 -3.97
CA LYS A 115 -0.18 -18.13 -5.20
C LYS A 115 0.07 -19.20 -6.25
N HIS A 116 -0.60 -19.06 -7.39
CA HIS A 116 -0.47 -19.96 -8.51
C HIS A 116 0.34 -19.31 -9.64
N ASP A 117 1.07 -20.12 -10.40
CA ASP A 117 1.68 -19.70 -11.66
C ASP A 117 0.58 -19.40 -12.69
N GLU A 118 0.68 -18.27 -13.39
CA GLU A 118 -0.35 -17.83 -14.33
C GLU A 118 -0.44 -18.71 -15.60
N LYS A 119 0.63 -19.43 -15.95
CA LYS A 119 0.67 -20.28 -17.15
C LYS A 119 0.34 -21.73 -16.83
N THR A 120 0.86 -22.28 -15.74
CA THR A 120 0.70 -23.70 -15.40
C THR A 120 -0.41 -23.96 -14.39
N GLY A 121 -0.82 -22.96 -13.62
CA GLY A 121 -1.80 -23.10 -12.54
C GLY A 121 -1.24 -23.78 -11.28
N GLU A 122 0.02 -24.18 -11.26
CA GLU A 122 0.64 -24.85 -10.11
C GLU A 122 0.90 -23.87 -8.96
N VAL A 123 0.88 -24.39 -7.73
CA VAL A 123 1.21 -23.60 -6.53
C VAL A 123 2.70 -23.28 -6.52
N LEU A 124 3.03 -21.99 -6.52
CA LEU A 124 4.40 -21.53 -6.42
C LEU A 124 4.98 -21.84 -5.04
N LYS A 125 6.29 -22.13 -4.98
CA LYS A 125 7.00 -22.34 -3.72
C LYS A 125 7.79 -21.09 -3.32
N THR A 126 7.91 -20.84 -2.02
CA THR A 126 8.80 -19.83 -1.46
C THR A 126 10.26 -20.30 -1.57
N LYS A 127 11.22 -19.40 -1.30
CA LYS A 127 12.65 -19.76 -1.21
C LYS A 127 12.96 -20.86 -0.19
N SER A 128 12.06 -21.06 0.79
CA SER A 128 12.17 -22.10 1.81
C SER A 128 11.41 -23.39 1.46
N GLY A 129 10.89 -23.52 0.23
CA GLY A 129 10.18 -24.70 -0.25
C GLY A 129 8.73 -24.85 0.22
N LYS A 130 8.20 -23.87 0.95
CA LYS A 130 6.79 -23.87 1.40
C LYS A 130 5.87 -23.31 0.30
N ASP A 131 4.59 -23.66 0.34
CA ASP A 131 3.61 -23.06 -0.58
C ASP A 131 3.54 -21.54 -0.39
N ALA A 132 3.67 -20.81 -1.49
CA ALA A 132 3.57 -19.37 -1.51
C ALA A 132 2.10 -18.95 -1.39
N ARG A 133 1.86 -17.88 -0.64
CA ARG A 133 0.56 -17.20 -0.56
C ARG A 133 0.57 -16.00 -1.50
N VAL A 134 -0.61 -15.56 -1.91
CA VAL A 134 -0.76 -14.36 -2.75
C VAL A 134 -0.08 -13.15 -2.10
N ASP A 135 0.50 -12.28 -2.93
CA ASP A 135 1.17 -11.08 -2.46
C ASP A 135 0.16 -10.04 -1.96
N GLY A 136 0.60 -9.21 -1.01
CA GLY A 136 -0.17 -8.07 -0.52
C GLY A 136 0.58 -6.75 -0.68
N VAL A 137 -0.07 -5.66 -0.30
CA VAL A 137 0.49 -4.31 -0.35
C VAL A 137 1.20 -3.99 0.95
N LYS A 138 2.46 -3.59 0.90
CA LYS A 138 3.20 -3.16 2.10
C LYS A 138 2.75 -1.77 2.52
N MET A 139 2.41 -1.58 3.78
CA MET A 139 2.15 -0.29 4.41
C MET A 139 3.31 0.02 5.36
N LEU A 140 3.96 1.17 5.18
CA LEU A 140 5.00 1.65 6.08
C LEU A 140 4.37 2.26 7.34
N TYR A 141 4.93 1.97 8.51
CA TYR A 141 4.53 2.58 9.77
C TYR A 141 5.72 2.78 10.71
N ILE A 142 5.57 3.65 11.69
CA ILE A 142 6.57 3.86 12.75
C ILE A 142 6.22 2.95 13.92
N ALA A 143 7.07 1.97 14.19
CA ALA A 143 6.99 1.14 15.38
C ALA A 143 7.68 1.84 16.55
N THR A 144 6.92 2.14 17.60
CA THR A 144 7.42 2.71 18.87
C THR A 144 7.46 1.68 19.99
N HIS A 145 6.86 0.51 19.77
CA HIS A 145 6.83 -0.60 20.71
C HIS A 145 6.90 -1.91 19.94
N GLU A 146 7.33 -2.97 20.61
CA GLU A 146 7.26 -4.34 20.13
C GLU A 146 6.53 -5.22 21.15
N ILE A 147 6.00 -6.33 20.67
CA ILE A 147 5.34 -7.33 21.52
C ILE A 147 6.30 -8.49 21.68
N ARG A 148 6.74 -8.76 22.91
CA ARG A 148 7.63 -9.90 23.23
C ARG A 148 6.96 -10.84 24.24
N PRO A 149 7.34 -12.13 24.28
CA PRO A 149 6.98 -13.01 25.38
C PRO A 149 7.35 -12.38 26.72
N LYS A 150 6.40 -12.38 27.66
CA LYS A 150 6.67 -11.97 29.03
C LYS A 150 7.47 -13.08 29.70
N LEU A 151 8.59 -12.72 30.34
CA LEU A 151 9.41 -13.66 31.09
C LEU A 151 9.07 -13.60 32.58
N ASP A 152 9.11 -14.75 33.25
CA ASP A 152 9.00 -14.86 34.71
C ASP A 152 10.33 -14.51 35.39
N GLN A 153 10.37 -14.59 36.73
CA GLN A 153 11.57 -14.30 37.52
C GLN A 153 12.76 -15.21 37.21
N ASN A 154 12.51 -16.38 36.61
CA ASN A 154 13.51 -17.36 36.23
C ASN A 154 13.90 -17.28 34.75
N GLY A 155 13.35 -16.31 34.01
CA GLY A 155 13.60 -16.12 32.58
C GLY A 155 12.77 -17.03 31.66
N ASN A 156 11.77 -17.75 32.17
CA ASN A 156 10.90 -18.60 31.36
C ASN A 156 9.69 -17.83 30.84
N GLU A 157 9.17 -18.22 29.67
CA GLU A 157 7.95 -17.62 29.12
C GLU A 157 6.74 -17.89 30.02
N VAL A 158 6.03 -16.81 30.40
CA VAL A 158 4.78 -16.90 31.15
C VAL A 158 3.69 -17.46 30.23
N LYS A 159 3.05 -18.56 30.64
CA LYS A 159 1.88 -19.14 29.96
C LYS A 159 0.60 -18.86 30.74
N ALA A 160 -0.49 -18.62 30.03
CA ALA A 160 -1.83 -18.48 30.58
C ALA A 160 -2.80 -19.47 29.92
N VAL A 161 -3.85 -19.85 30.63
CA VAL A 161 -4.91 -20.74 30.11
C VAL A 161 -5.98 -19.90 29.41
N ALA A 162 -6.36 -20.31 28.20
CA ALA A 162 -7.45 -19.69 27.47
C ALA A 162 -8.78 -19.99 28.17
N LYS A 163 -9.56 -18.94 28.45
CA LYS A 163 -10.90 -19.06 29.04
C LYS A 163 -11.97 -19.01 27.95
N ASP A 164 -13.08 -19.69 28.16
CA ASP A 164 -14.29 -19.53 27.35
C ASP A 164 -15.11 -18.29 27.77
N LYS A 165 -16.31 -18.11 27.20
CA LYS A 165 -17.17 -16.96 27.49
C LYS A 165 -17.72 -16.97 28.93
N ASP A 166 -17.75 -18.13 29.57
CA ASP A 166 -18.31 -18.36 30.90
C ASP A 166 -17.21 -18.40 31.98
N GLY A 167 -15.95 -18.25 31.58
CA GLY A 167 -14.78 -18.20 32.47
C GLY A 167 -14.15 -19.57 32.77
N ASN A 168 -14.63 -20.65 32.14
CA ASN A 168 -14.05 -21.98 32.29
C ASN A 168 -12.82 -22.15 31.39
N ASP A 169 -11.98 -23.12 31.72
CA ASP A 169 -10.81 -23.45 30.91
C ASP A 169 -11.25 -24.03 29.57
N ARG A 170 -10.75 -23.42 28.49
CA ARG A 170 -11.00 -23.91 27.15
C ARG A 170 -10.11 -25.11 26.89
N LEU A 171 -10.71 -26.26 26.65
CA LEU A 171 -10.00 -27.51 26.44
C LEU A 171 -9.72 -27.76 24.95
N ASP A 172 -8.60 -28.42 24.65
CA ASP A 172 -8.29 -28.96 23.34
C ASP A 172 -9.08 -30.24 23.05
N LYS A 173 -8.82 -30.86 21.90
CA LYS A 173 -9.51 -32.10 21.49
C LYS A 173 -9.24 -33.29 22.41
N ASP A 174 -8.17 -33.23 23.20
CA ASP A 174 -7.73 -34.27 24.12
C ASP A 174 -8.17 -33.97 25.57
N GLY A 175 -8.97 -32.92 25.78
CA GLY A 175 -9.47 -32.52 27.09
C GLY A 175 -8.46 -31.75 27.95
N LYS A 176 -7.33 -31.28 27.38
CA LYS A 176 -6.32 -30.51 28.10
C LYS A 176 -6.54 -29.00 27.93
N PRO A 177 -6.25 -28.17 28.96
CA PRO A 177 -6.39 -26.72 28.83
C PRO A 177 -5.49 -26.14 27.74
N ILE A 178 -6.07 -25.32 26.86
CA ILE A 178 -5.34 -24.61 25.81
C ILE A 178 -4.54 -23.48 26.48
N THR A 179 -3.22 -23.55 26.40
CA THR A 179 -2.33 -22.49 26.90
C THR A 179 -1.84 -21.55 25.80
N TYR A 180 -1.57 -20.30 26.15
CA TYR A 180 -0.91 -19.33 25.27
C TYR A 180 0.20 -18.59 26.02
N THR A 181 1.28 -18.25 25.31
CA THR A 181 2.34 -17.39 25.84
C THR A 181 1.80 -15.97 26.05
N VAL A 182 1.87 -15.49 27.29
CA VAL A 182 1.54 -14.10 27.63
C VAL A 182 2.59 -13.20 27.00
N LYS A 183 2.14 -12.14 26.34
CA LYS A 183 3.01 -11.18 25.70
C LYS A 183 2.88 -9.82 26.37
N GLU A 184 3.97 -9.07 26.39
CA GLU A 184 4.02 -7.70 26.91
C GLU A 184 4.45 -6.72 25.83
N LYS A 185 4.02 -5.46 26.00
CA LYS A 185 4.33 -4.36 25.09
C LYS A 185 5.55 -3.62 25.63
N ILE A 186 6.67 -3.72 24.91
CA ILE A 186 7.95 -3.13 25.30
C ILE A 186 8.21 -1.90 24.43
N PRO A 187 8.42 -0.71 25.02
CA PRO A 187 8.86 0.47 24.27
C PRO A 187 10.19 0.24 23.57
N ILE A 188 10.30 0.72 22.33
CA ILE A 188 11.53 0.67 21.55
C ILE A 188 11.88 2.05 21.00
N LYS A 189 13.14 2.22 20.59
CA LYS A 189 13.51 3.37 19.77
C LYS A 189 12.67 3.37 18.48
N PRO A 190 12.01 4.48 18.11
CA PRO A 190 11.16 4.54 16.93
C PRO A 190 11.90 4.08 15.67
N ARG A 191 11.34 3.09 14.98
CA ARG A 191 11.89 2.58 13.73
C ARG A 191 10.81 2.32 12.69
N LEU A 192 11.18 2.44 11.42
CA LEU A 192 10.27 2.14 10.32
C LEU A 192 10.11 0.64 10.16
N GLU A 193 8.86 0.21 10.04
CA GLU A 193 8.47 -1.16 9.77
C GLU A 193 7.40 -1.21 8.69
N THR A 194 7.16 -2.41 8.14
CA THR A 194 6.08 -2.62 7.19
C THR A 194 5.07 -3.61 7.71
N LYS A 195 3.79 -3.36 7.44
CA LYS A 195 2.70 -4.31 7.62
C LYS A 195 2.08 -4.61 6.27
N THR A 196 1.81 -5.88 5.97
CA THR A 196 1.18 -6.24 4.69
C THR A 196 -0.33 -6.17 4.81
N LEU A 197 -0.96 -5.51 3.84
CA LEU A 197 -2.39 -5.41 3.64
C LEU A 197 -2.79 -6.29 2.46
N TYR A 198 -3.90 -6.97 2.59
CA TYR A 198 -4.47 -7.86 1.59
C TYR A 198 -5.89 -7.41 1.29
N HIS A 199 -6.29 -7.45 0.04
CA HIS A 199 -7.68 -7.23 -0.34
C HIS A 199 -8.54 -8.38 0.18
N VAL A 200 -9.78 -8.11 0.61
CA VAL A 200 -10.63 -9.14 1.23
C VAL A 200 -10.90 -10.34 0.32
N SER A 201 -10.97 -10.13 -1.01
CA SER A 201 -11.15 -11.23 -1.98
C SER A 201 -9.95 -12.19 -2.08
N GLN A 202 -8.82 -11.84 -1.46
CA GLN A 202 -7.64 -12.70 -1.39
C GLN A 202 -7.77 -13.80 -0.31
N PHE A 203 -8.84 -13.80 0.48
CA PHE A 203 -9.11 -14.83 1.47
C PHE A 203 -10.22 -15.77 1.02
N ASN A 204 -10.11 -17.05 1.39
CA ASN A 204 -11.19 -18.04 1.31
C ASN A 204 -11.91 -18.10 2.66
N GLY A 205 -13.24 -18.19 2.66
CA GLY A 205 -14.03 -18.38 3.88
C GLY A 205 -14.05 -17.19 4.84
N LEU A 206 -13.79 -15.97 4.32
CA LEU A 206 -13.85 -14.75 5.13
C LEU A 206 -15.32 -14.44 5.48
N ASP A 207 -15.59 -14.28 6.78
CA ASP A 207 -16.90 -13.92 7.31
C ASP A 207 -17.23 -12.45 7.01
N GLU A 208 -18.04 -12.24 5.98
CA GLU A 208 -18.40 -10.89 5.52
C GLU A 208 -19.20 -10.10 6.56
N SER A 209 -19.88 -10.76 7.52
CA SER A 209 -20.62 -10.07 8.59
C SER A 209 -19.71 -9.27 9.53
N LYS A 210 -18.41 -9.58 9.55
CA LYS A 210 -17.40 -8.87 10.34
C LYS A 210 -16.79 -7.68 9.59
N ILE A 211 -17.12 -7.50 8.31
CA ILE A 211 -16.68 -6.35 7.53
C ILE A 211 -17.44 -5.12 8.01
N LYS A 212 -16.71 -4.12 8.47
CA LYS A 212 -17.26 -2.82 8.85
C LYS A 212 -17.41 -1.95 7.62
N GLU A 213 -18.43 -1.10 7.62
CA GLU A 213 -18.57 -0.06 6.62
C GLU A 213 -17.44 0.96 6.70
N ARG A 214 -17.23 1.69 5.60
CA ARG A 214 -16.22 2.75 5.53
C ARG A 214 -16.60 3.88 6.48
N ASP A 215 -15.72 4.19 7.41
CA ASP A 215 -15.84 5.29 8.35
C ASP A 215 -15.09 6.53 7.83
N LEU A 216 -15.85 7.55 7.44
CA LEU A 216 -15.35 8.84 6.97
C LEU A 216 -15.21 9.89 8.08
N THR A 217 -15.55 9.55 9.34
CA THR A 217 -15.59 10.51 10.45
C THR A 217 -14.26 11.24 10.63
N ALA A 218 -13.14 10.52 10.53
CA ALA A 218 -11.81 11.12 10.67
C ALA A 218 -11.50 12.18 9.60
N ILE A 219 -11.85 11.90 8.33
CA ILE A 219 -11.59 12.85 7.24
C ILE A 219 -12.60 14.01 7.26
N GLN A 220 -13.84 13.76 7.67
CA GLN A 220 -14.83 14.81 7.88
C GLN A 220 -14.41 15.78 8.99
N ASN A 221 -14.00 15.25 10.15
CA ASN A 221 -13.47 16.06 11.24
C ASN A 221 -12.24 16.86 10.82
N TYR A 222 -11.38 16.28 9.98
CA TYR A 222 -10.25 17.00 9.41
C TYR A 222 -10.69 18.15 8.49
N ARG A 223 -11.62 17.89 7.56
CA ARG A 223 -12.17 18.90 6.64
C ARG A 223 -12.77 20.09 7.39
N GLU A 224 -13.55 19.84 8.43
CA GLU A 224 -14.14 20.90 9.26
C GLU A 224 -13.06 21.74 9.95
N LYS A 225 -12.05 21.10 10.54
CA LYS A 225 -10.91 21.82 11.15
C LYS A 225 -10.09 22.60 10.13
N ALA A 226 -9.96 22.11 8.90
CA ALA A 226 -9.18 22.77 7.86
C ALA A 226 -9.82 24.10 7.40
N LYS A 227 -11.14 24.28 7.53
CA LYS A 227 -11.83 25.53 7.18
C LYS A 227 -11.33 26.74 7.98
N SER A 228 -10.84 26.53 9.19
CA SER A 228 -10.34 27.58 10.08
C SER A 228 -8.81 27.63 10.17
N GLN A 229 -8.09 26.85 9.35
CA GLN A 229 -6.63 26.84 9.37
C GLN A 229 -6.06 28.02 8.56
N PRO A 230 -5.00 28.70 9.05
CA PRO A 230 -4.41 29.85 8.37
C PRO A 230 -3.47 29.45 7.21
N PHE A 231 -3.35 28.16 6.91
CA PHE A 231 -2.45 27.64 5.89
C PHE A 231 -3.17 26.65 4.97
N GLU A 232 -2.74 26.61 3.72
CA GLU A 232 -3.21 25.60 2.78
C GLU A 232 -2.44 24.29 2.94
N ILE A 233 -3.13 23.18 2.71
CA ILE A 233 -2.53 21.85 2.77
C ILE A 233 -1.88 21.55 1.43
N GLU A 234 -0.55 21.45 1.44
CA GLU A 234 0.21 21.06 0.26
C GLU A 234 0.33 19.53 0.18
N VAL A 235 0.21 19.00 -1.04
CA VAL A 235 0.54 17.63 -1.39
C VAL A 235 1.45 17.68 -2.61
N ASN A 236 2.61 17.03 -2.52
CA ASN A 236 3.61 17.08 -3.58
C ASN A 236 4.38 15.75 -3.67
N TYR A 237 3.81 14.79 -4.39
CA TYR A 237 4.45 13.49 -4.65
C TYR A 237 5.68 13.59 -5.54
N GLY A 238 5.85 14.71 -6.25
CA GLY A 238 7.12 15.03 -6.92
C GLY A 238 8.26 15.19 -5.93
N LYS A 239 8.04 15.92 -4.85
CA LYS A 239 9.04 16.12 -3.80
C LYS A 239 9.17 14.89 -2.90
N THR A 240 8.07 14.24 -2.52
CA THR A 240 8.11 13.16 -1.52
C THR A 240 8.45 11.78 -2.10
N LEU A 241 8.15 11.51 -3.37
CA LEU A 241 8.39 10.21 -4.02
C LEU A 241 9.24 10.32 -5.29
N GLY A 242 9.64 11.53 -5.71
CA GLY A 242 10.37 11.74 -6.95
C GLY A 242 9.57 11.36 -8.20
N ILE A 243 8.24 11.49 -8.16
CA ILE A 243 7.35 11.17 -9.29
C ILE A 243 7.17 12.43 -10.14
N GLY A 244 7.35 12.33 -11.45
CA GLY A 244 7.21 13.48 -12.36
C GLY A 244 5.95 13.44 -13.22
N GLY A 245 5.71 14.52 -13.95
CA GLY A 245 4.75 14.57 -15.06
C GLY A 245 3.28 14.49 -14.64
N ASN A 246 2.44 13.93 -15.52
CA ASN A 246 1.00 13.84 -15.32
C ASN A 246 0.62 12.98 -14.11
N LEU A 247 1.37 11.91 -13.84
CA LEU A 247 1.12 11.04 -12.69
C LEU A 247 1.23 11.81 -11.38
N ALA A 248 2.26 12.65 -11.20
CA ALA A 248 2.40 13.48 -10.00
C ALA A 248 1.19 14.40 -9.82
N LYS A 249 0.83 15.17 -10.85
CA LYS A 249 -0.31 16.09 -10.84
C LYS A 249 -1.63 15.38 -10.52
N GLN A 250 -1.85 14.21 -11.10
CA GLN A 250 -3.05 13.41 -10.86
C GLN A 250 -3.15 12.96 -9.40
N LEU A 251 -2.07 12.46 -8.82
CA LEU A 251 -2.02 11.98 -7.43
C LEU A 251 -2.13 13.14 -6.42
N ASP A 252 -1.46 14.25 -6.69
CA ASP A 252 -1.52 15.47 -5.87
C ASP A 252 -2.95 16.00 -5.84
N ASN A 253 -3.56 16.20 -7.01
CA ASN A 253 -4.93 16.71 -7.13
C ASN A 253 -5.96 15.76 -6.49
N LEU A 254 -5.81 14.44 -6.67
CA LEU A 254 -6.73 13.48 -6.04
C LEU A 254 -6.62 13.52 -4.51
N SER A 255 -5.39 13.62 -3.98
CA SER A 255 -5.18 13.73 -2.54
C SER A 255 -5.73 15.03 -1.99
N ILE A 256 -5.56 16.14 -2.72
CA ILE A 256 -6.15 17.43 -2.36
C ILE A 256 -7.69 17.36 -2.39
N ALA A 257 -8.29 16.73 -3.40
CA ALA A 257 -9.74 16.55 -3.49
C ALA A 257 -10.28 15.74 -2.30
N GLN A 258 -9.59 14.66 -1.92
CA GLN A 258 -9.92 13.89 -0.71
C GLN A 258 -9.83 14.73 0.56
N ILE A 259 -8.80 15.55 0.67
CA ILE A 259 -8.55 16.38 1.85
C ILE A 259 -9.57 17.51 1.98
N LYS A 260 -9.89 18.17 0.87
CA LYS A 260 -10.84 19.29 0.81
C LYS A 260 -12.31 18.84 0.77
N GLY A 261 -12.56 17.58 0.39
CA GLY A 261 -13.92 17.07 0.23
C GLY A 261 -14.65 17.71 -0.93
N VAL A 262 -14.00 17.75 -2.09
CA VAL A 262 -14.51 18.35 -3.34
C VAL A 262 -14.38 17.36 -4.50
N ASP A 263 -14.99 17.70 -5.63
CA ASP A 263 -14.83 16.96 -6.87
C ASP A 263 -13.36 16.88 -7.30
N TYR A 264 -13.01 15.75 -7.90
CA TYR A 264 -11.72 15.53 -8.53
C TYR A 264 -11.85 15.64 -10.04
N TYR A 265 -11.00 16.49 -10.63
CA TYR A 265 -10.86 16.61 -12.07
C TYR A 265 -9.47 16.14 -12.49
N ASN A 266 -9.41 15.22 -13.45
CA ASN A 266 -8.18 14.69 -14.00
C ASN A 266 -7.42 15.80 -14.76
N PRO A 267 -6.27 16.28 -14.24
CA PRO A 267 -5.53 17.37 -14.87
C PRO A 267 -4.93 17.00 -16.24
N ALA A 268 -4.80 15.71 -16.56
CA ALA A 268 -4.28 15.27 -17.85
C ALA A 268 -5.30 15.44 -18.99
N GLN A 269 -6.60 15.24 -18.74
CA GLN A 269 -7.64 15.39 -19.76
C GLN A 269 -7.76 16.85 -20.24
N LYS A 270 -7.59 17.82 -19.34
CA LYS A 270 -7.60 19.25 -19.70
C LYS A 270 -6.43 19.66 -20.59
N LEU A 271 -5.28 18.99 -20.48
CA LEU A 271 -4.11 19.27 -21.32
C LEU A 271 -4.30 18.76 -22.76
N ASP A 272 -4.99 17.63 -22.93
CA ASP A 272 -5.26 17.07 -24.26
C ASP A 272 -6.31 17.91 -25.00
N MET A 273 -7.37 18.35 -24.33
CA MET A 273 -8.36 19.27 -24.93
C MET A 273 -7.75 20.61 -25.36
N ASN A 274 -6.89 21.22 -24.54
CA ASN A 274 -6.24 22.48 -24.90
C ASN A 274 -5.30 22.32 -26.11
N LYS A 275 -4.57 21.20 -26.19
CA LYS A 275 -3.71 20.90 -27.35
C LYS A 275 -4.50 20.66 -28.63
N GLU A 276 -5.66 19.99 -28.55
CA GLU A 276 -6.56 19.81 -29.69
C GLU A 276 -7.18 21.13 -30.13
N GLN A 277 -7.59 21.99 -29.20
CA GLN A 277 -8.06 23.34 -29.51
C GLN A 277 -6.98 24.22 -30.14
N ASP A 278 -5.74 24.12 -29.69
CA ASP A 278 -4.61 24.85 -30.27
C ASP A 278 -4.24 24.33 -31.67
N LYS A 279 -4.34 23.01 -31.91
CA LYS A 279 -4.19 22.43 -33.25
C LYS A 279 -5.32 22.87 -34.19
N ALA A 280 -6.57 22.88 -33.71
CA ALA A 280 -7.73 23.32 -34.48
C ALA A 280 -7.66 24.82 -34.83
N LYS A 281 -7.19 25.65 -33.89
CA LYS A 281 -6.94 27.10 -34.12
C LYS A 281 -5.81 27.35 -35.12
N LYS A 282 -4.76 26.52 -35.13
CA LYS A 282 -3.69 26.62 -36.14
C LYS A 282 -4.17 26.22 -37.53
N GLN A 283 -4.94 25.13 -37.66
CA GLN A 283 -5.50 24.70 -38.95
C GLN A 283 -6.53 25.69 -39.53
N THR A 284 -7.29 26.40 -38.70
CA THR A 284 -8.21 27.46 -39.16
C THR A 284 -7.48 28.75 -39.55
N LYS A 285 -6.32 29.04 -38.94
CA LYS A 285 -5.48 30.18 -39.33
C LYS A 285 -4.77 29.96 -40.67
N ASP A 286 -4.28 28.74 -40.94
CA ASP A 286 -3.60 28.42 -42.20
C ASP A 286 -4.59 28.43 -43.39
N ARG A 287 -5.82 27.94 -43.21
CA ARG A 287 -6.89 28.02 -44.24
C ARG A 287 -7.45 29.43 -44.47
N GLY A 288 -7.24 30.35 -43.53
CA GLY A 288 -7.67 31.75 -43.66
C GLY A 288 -6.66 32.65 -44.39
N MET A 289 -5.41 32.19 -44.55
CA MET A 289 -4.35 32.89 -45.28
C MET A 289 -4.20 32.42 -46.74
N GLU A 290 -4.99 31.43 -47.19
CA GLU A 290 -5.07 30.96 -48.58
C GLU A 290 -6.24 31.59 -49.38
N ARG A 291 -6.80 32.72 -48.91
CA ARG A 291 -7.83 33.49 -49.64
C ARG A 291 -7.35 34.87 -50.02
#